data_AF-A0A392LZZ8-F1
#
_entry.id   AF-A0A392LZZ8-F1
#
_cell.length_a   1.000
_cell.length_b   1.000
_cell.length_c   1.000
_cell.angle_alpha   90.00
_cell.angle_beta   90.00
_cell.angle_gamma   90.00
#
_symmetry.space_group_name_H-M   'P 1'
#
loop_
_entity.id
_entity.type
_entity.pdbx_description
1 polymer ?
#
loop_
_entity_poly.entity_id
_entity_poly.type
_entity_poly.pdbx_seq_one_letter_code
_entity_poly.pdbx_strand_id
1 'polypeptide(L)'
;MNVRQNFPHTLDLNEVYNLPNLYYNTSGSLYTEAMNVRQNFPPISYFPRYPTREAWNAHKARERSAFNAREMVMDGAWEEQFGEYERAQAAATDIGNTSTTFTMEDLGFREDDRFLHNFMNANDSADS
;
A
#
# COMPACT_ATOMS: atom_id res chain seq x y z
N MET A 1 -15.46 -25.04 7.82
CA MET A 1 -14.74 -23.98 8.56
C MET A 1 -15.67 -22.79 8.69
N ASN A 2 -16.10 -22.46 9.91
CA ASN A 2 -17.19 -21.52 10.20
C ASN A 2 -16.75 -20.07 10.02
N VAL A 3 -17.01 -19.48 8.85
CA VAL A 3 -16.65 -18.06 8.54
C VAL A 3 -17.78 -17.08 8.89
N ARG A 4 -18.99 -17.58 9.22
CA ARG A 4 -20.19 -16.74 9.41
C ARG A 4 -20.29 -16.06 10.78
N GLN A 5 -19.55 -16.53 11.78
CA GLN A 5 -19.69 -16.03 13.18
C GLN A 5 -18.92 -14.72 13.44
N ASN A 6 -18.01 -14.31 12.56
CA ASN A 6 -17.19 -13.11 12.77
C ASN A 6 -17.65 -11.87 11.99
N PHE A 7 -18.55 -12.03 11.02
CA PHE A 7 -18.96 -10.95 10.13
C PHE A 7 -19.70 -9.79 10.83
N PRO A 8 -20.65 -10.05 11.75
CA PRO A 8 -21.30 -8.97 12.51
C PRO A 8 -20.30 -8.22 13.40
N HIS A 9 -19.40 -8.95 14.06
CA HIS A 9 -18.39 -8.36 14.93
C HIS A 9 -17.42 -7.45 14.17
N THR A 10 -17.00 -7.84 12.97
CA THR A 10 -16.14 -7.00 12.12
C THR A 10 -16.85 -5.75 11.60
N LEU A 11 -18.15 -5.82 11.32
CA LEU A 11 -18.94 -4.66 10.90
C LEU A 11 -19.05 -3.62 12.01
N ASP A 12 -19.37 -4.08 13.23
CA ASP A 12 -19.49 -3.22 14.41
C ASP A 12 -18.15 -2.56 14.77
N LEU A 13 -17.05 -3.32 14.72
CA LEU A 13 -15.70 -2.78 14.93
C LEU A 13 -15.37 -1.70 13.90
N ASN A 14 -15.63 -1.95 12.62
CA ASN A 14 -15.37 -0.98 11.56
C ASN A 14 -16.19 0.29 11.74
N GLU A 15 -17.45 0.18 12.18
CA GLU A 15 -18.30 1.34 12.45
C GLU A 15 -17.79 2.17 13.64
N VAL A 16 -17.39 1.51 14.74
CA VAL A 16 -16.79 2.18 15.91
C VAL A 16 -15.50 2.90 15.56
N TYR A 17 -14.71 2.34 14.64
CA TYR A 17 -13.42 2.90 14.23
C TYR A 17 -13.49 3.77 12.97
N ASN A 18 -14.69 4.06 12.43
CA ASN A 18 -14.88 4.75 11.15
C ASN A 18 -14.06 4.14 10.00
N LEU A 19 -13.83 2.83 10.03
CA LEU A 19 -13.17 2.11 8.97
C LEU A 19 -14.16 1.86 7.83
N PRO A 20 -13.78 2.13 6.57
CA PRO A 20 -14.65 1.89 5.43
C PRO A 20 -14.91 0.39 5.26
N ASN A 21 -16.18 -0.01 5.27
CA ASN A 21 -16.59 -1.36 4.90
C ASN A 21 -16.60 -1.46 3.36
N LEU A 22 -15.60 -2.09 2.77
CA LEU A 22 -15.54 -2.35 1.32
C LEU A 22 -16.37 -3.59 0.96
N TYR A 23 -17.33 -3.41 0.06
CA TYR A 23 -18.09 -4.52 -0.54
C TYR A 23 -17.78 -4.59 -2.03
N TYR A 24 -17.11 -5.66 -2.46
CA TYR A 24 -16.78 -5.88 -3.88
C TYR A 24 -18.00 -6.26 -4.74
N ASN A 25 -19.09 -6.72 -4.12
CA ASN A 25 -20.31 -7.12 -4.80
C ASN A 25 -21.56 -6.81 -3.95
N THR A 26 -22.38 -5.87 -4.41
CA THR A 26 -23.62 -5.43 -3.74
C THR A 26 -24.83 -6.34 -4.01
N SER A 27 -24.69 -7.30 -4.92
CA SER A 27 -25.71 -8.33 -5.21
C SER A 27 -25.42 -9.66 -4.51
N GLY A 28 -24.32 -9.74 -3.76
CA GLY A 28 -23.88 -10.95 -3.05
C GLY A 28 -24.53 -11.11 -1.67
N SER A 29 -24.58 -12.35 -1.19
CA SER A 29 -25.16 -12.69 0.12
C SER A 29 -24.50 -11.95 1.29
N LEU A 30 -23.18 -11.70 1.21
CA LEU A 30 -22.43 -10.97 2.23
C LEU A 30 -22.91 -9.52 2.39
N TYR A 31 -23.18 -8.84 1.27
CA TYR A 31 -23.71 -7.48 1.28
C TYR A 31 -25.13 -7.46 1.84
N THR A 32 -25.99 -8.39 1.41
CA THR A 32 -27.35 -8.52 1.95
C THR A 32 -27.34 -8.79 3.45
N GLU A 33 -26.45 -9.65 3.93
CA GLU A 33 -26.28 -9.94 5.35
C GLU A 33 -25.81 -8.71 6.12
N ALA A 34 -24.86 -7.94 5.59
CA ALA A 34 -24.40 -6.68 6.19
C ALA A 34 -25.52 -5.64 6.28
N MET A 35 -26.31 -5.50 5.21
CA MET A 35 -27.44 -4.57 5.19
C MET A 35 -28.54 -4.99 6.15
N ASN A 36 -28.81 -6.29 6.27
CA ASN A 36 -29.73 -6.83 7.27
C ASN A 36 -29.23 -6.57 8.70
N VAL A 37 -27.94 -6.76 8.99
CA VAL A 37 -27.36 -6.45 10.30
C VAL A 37 -27.52 -4.96 10.62
N ARG A 38 -27.16 -4.07 9.68
CA ARG A 38 -27.32 -2.61 9.84
C ARG A 38 -28.77 -2.18 10.04
N GLN A 39 -29.72 -2.85 9.37
CA GLN A 39 -31.14 -2.55 9.49
C GLN A 39 -31.69 -2.98 10.86
N ASN A 40 -31.27 -4.13 11.37
CA ASN A 40 -31.71 -4.64 12.66
C ASN A 40 -30.99 -3.97 13.84
N PHE A 41 -29.78 -3.47 13.63
CA PHE A 41 -28.96 -2.75 14.60
C PHE A 41 -28.62 -1.36 14.04
N PRO A 42 -29.58 -0.41 14.06
CA PRO A 42 -29.34 0.92 13.55
C PRO A 42 -28.19 1.60 14.31
N PRO A 43 -27.45 2.50 13.67
CA PRO A 43 -26.37 3.24 14.30
C PRO A 43 -26.86 3.88 15.60
N ILE A 44 -26.07 3.75 16.66
CA ILE A 44 -26.50 4.20 17.97
C ILE A 44 -26.62 5.72 17.96
N SER A 45 -27.83 6.23 18.19
CA SER A 45 -28.05 7.67 18.29
C SER A 45 -27.25 8.26 19.45
N TYR A 46 -26.57 9.38 19.19
CA TYR A 46 -25.83 10.12 20.20
C TYR A 46 -26.73 10.74 21.28
N PHE A 47 -28.00 10.99 20.96
CA PHE A 47 -29.04 11.33 21.93
C PHE A 47 -30.06 10.18 22.01
N PRO A 48 -30.45 9.68 23.20
CA PRO A 48 -30.20 10.22 24.54
C PRO A 48 -28.91 9.74 25.22
N ARG A 49 -28.04 9.00 24.51
CA ARG A 49 -26.78 8.44 25.06
C ARG A 49 -25.91 9.49 25.75
N TYR A 50 -25.80 10.68 25.18
CA TYR A 50 -25.17 11.85 25.77
C TYR A 50 -26.24 12.94 25.96
N PRO A 51 -26.99 12.89 27.06
CA PRO A 51 -28.20 13.70 27.22
C PRO A 51 -27.90 15.17 27.54
N THR A 52 -26.67 15.48 27.94
CA THR A 52 -26.24 16.85 28.25
C THR A 52 -25.11 17.31 27.31
N ARG A 53 -24.94 18.63 27.20
CA ARG A 53 -23.88 19.22 26.39
C ARG A 53 -22.50 18.88 26.95
N GLU A 54 -22.37 18.80 28.27
CA GLU A 54 -21.16 18.38 28.97
C GLU A 54 -20.80 16.93 28.63
N ALA A 55 -21.75 16.00 28.68
CA ALA A 55 -21.53 14.60 28.35
C ALA A 55 -21.09 14.42 26.89
N TRP A 56 -21.72 15.16 25.97
CA TRP A 56 -21.33 15.18 24.57
C TRP A 56 -19.91 15.73 24.36
N ASN A 57 -19.58 16.84 25.03
CA ASN A 57 -18.24 17.43 24.94
C ASN A 57 -17.15 16.50 25.51
N ALA A 58 -17.43 15.81 26.63
CA ALA A 58 -16.52 14.85 27.21
C ALA A 58 -16.26 13.65 26.29
N HIS A 59 -17.29 13.16 25.59
CA HIS A 59 -17.11 12.13 24.56
C HIS A 59 -16.23 12.62 23.42
N LYS A 60 -16.52 13.79 22.82
CA LYS A 60 -15.68 14.35 21.75
C LYS A 60 -14.22 14.54 22.17
N ALA A 61 -13.97 14.94 23.42
CA ALA A 61 -12.61 15.09 23.93
C ALA A 61 -11.87 13.75 23.95
N ARG A 62 -12.52 12.67 24.43
CA ARG A 62 -11.95 11.32 24.39
C ARG A 62 -11.68 10.83 22.97
N GLU A 63 -12.63 11.03 22.05
CA GLU A 63 -12.45 10.66 20.64
C GLU A 63 -11.27 11.40 20.00
N ARG A 64 -11.12 12.70 20.28
CA ARG A 64 -9.98 13.50 19.79
C ARG A 64 -8.66 12.95 20.31
N SER A 65 -8.56 12.65 21.60
CA SER A 65 -7.35 12.07 22.18
C SER A 65 -7.01 10.71 21.56
N ALA A 66 -8.00 9.86 21.36
CA ALA A 66 -7.80 8.54 20.73
C ALA A 66 -7.38 8.67 19.27
N PHE A 67 -7.96 9.62 18.52
CA PHE A 67 -7.57 9.91 17.15
C PHE A 67 -6.12 10.39 17.07
N ASN A 68 -5.75 11.40 17.84
CA ASN A 68 -4.39 11.95 17.85
C ASN A 68 -3.34 10.88 18.20
N ALA A 69 -3.66 9.98 19.13
CA ALA A 69 -2.75 8.88 19.47
C ALA A 69 -2.53 7.91 18.30
N ARG A 70 -3.55 7.66 17.49
CA ARG A 70 -3.41 6.83 16.27
C ARG A 70 -2.62 7.55 15.19
N GLU A 71 -2.88 8.84 15.01
CA GLU A 71 -2.16 9.69 14.06
C GLU A 71 -0.65 9.60 14.32
N MET A 72 -0.20 9.77 15.56
CA MET A 72 1.22 9.64 15.93
C MET A 72 1.85 8.29 15.54
N VAL A 73 1.10 7.19 15.64
CA VAL A 73 1.61 5.86 15.26
C VAL A 73 1.72 5.74 13.74
N MET A 74 0.72 6.25 13.02
CA MET A 74 0.69 6.22 11.56
C MET A 74 1.79 7.11 10.97
N ASP A 75 2.01 8.29 11.55
CA ASP A 75 3.05 9.23 11.13
C ASP A 75 4.43 8.60 11.29
N GLY A 76 4.71 7.97 12.44
CA GLY A 76 5.99 7.28 12.65
C GLY A 76 6.24 6.16 11.64
N ALA A 77 5.22 5.36 11.33
CA ALA A 77 5.34 4.31 10.32
C ALA A 77 5.57 4.88 8.91
N TRP A 78 4.93 6.00 8.58
CA TRP A 78 5.12 6.69 7.31
C TRP A 78 6.53 7.28 7.19
N GLU A 79 7.04 7.94 8.23
CA GLU A 79 8.38 8.52 8.27
C GLU A 79 9.47 7.46 8.06
N GLU A 80 9.33 6.29 8.70
CA GLU A 80 10.25 5.17 8.52
C GLU A 80 10.26 4.67 7.06
N GLN A 81 9.09 4.39 6.49
CA GLN A 81 8.95 3.92 5.12
C GLN A 81 9.48 4.94 4.11
N PHE A 82 9.21 6.23 4.34
CA PHE A 82 9.71 7.30 3.49
C PHE A 82 11.23 7.40 3.57
N GLY A 83 11.82 7.31 4.76
CA GLY A 83 13.28 7.31 4.93
C GLY A 83 13.97 6.07 4.33
N GLU A 84 13.32 4.92 4.30
CA GLU A 84 13.79 3.75 3.53
C GLU A 84 13.76 4.01 2.02
N TYR A 85 12.66 4.58 1.52
CA TYR A 85 12.53 4.96 0.12
C TYR A 85 13.61 5.96 -0.31
N GLU A 86 13.87 7.01 0.50
CA GLU A 86 14.93 8.00 0.20
C GLU A 86 16.32 7.36 0.16
N ARG A 87 16.63 6.46 1.11
CA ARG A 87 17.91 5.72 1.11
C ARG A 87 18.06 4.83 -0.11
N ALA A 88 17.00 4.12 -0.50
CA ALA A 88 17.00 3.28 -1.69
C ALA A 88 17.17 4.11 -2.98
N GLN A 89 16.52 5.28 -3.05
CA GLN A 89 16.66 6.20 -4.17
C GLN A 89 18.09 6.76 -4.24
N ALA A 90 18.68 7.17 -3.11
CA ALA A 90 20.06 7.63 -3.06
C ALA A 90 21.05 6.55 -3.53
N ALA A 91 20.90 5.31 -3.07
CA ALA A 91 21.73 4.18 -3.50
C ALA A 91 21.57 3.89 -5.01
N ALA A 92 20.35 3.95 -5.55
CA ALA A 92 20.12 3.77 -6.98
C ALA A 92 20.74 4.89 -7.82
N THR A 93 20.71 6.12 -7.31
CA THR A 93 21.34 7.28 -7.97
C THR A 93 22.87 7.19 -7.94
N ASP A 94 23.43 6.71 -6.83
CA ASP A 94 24.87 6.45 -6.69
C ASP A 94 25.34 5.37 -7.67
N ILE A 95 24.59 4.25 -7.78
CA ILE A 95 24.84 3.19 -8.77
C ILE A 95 24.74 3.72 -10.21
N GLY A 96 23.77 4.60 -10.49
CA GLY A 96 23.60 5.23 -11.81
C GLY A 96 24.69 6.24 -12.17
N ASN A 97 25.29 6.90 -11.18
CA ASN A 97 26.44 7.79 -11.36
C ASN A 97 27.76 7.02 -11.46
N THR A 98 27.86 5.85 -10.81
CA THR A 98 28.88 4.84 -11.12
C THR A 98 28.44 4.01 -12.32
N SER A 99 28.17 4.66 -13.47
CA SER A 99 28.13 3.97 -14.75
C SER A 99 29.41 3.14 -14.85
N THR A 100 29.29 1.82 -14.66
CA THR A 100 30.42 0.92 -14.84
C THR A 100 30.59 0.80 -16.33
N THR A 101 31.30 1.77 -16.91
CA THR A 101 31.78 1.70 -18.27
C THR A 101 32.79 0.57 -18.29
N PHE A 102 32.32 -0.65 -18.53
CA PHE A 102 33.18 -1.79 -18.79
C PHE A 102 33.86 -1.55 -20.14
N THR A 103 35.19 -1.52 -20.15
CA THR A 103 35.94 -1.58 -21.41
C THR A 103 35.97 -3.04 -21.88
N MET A 104 36.18 -3.26 -23.18
CA MET A 104 36.31 -4.62 -23.74
C MET A 104 37.42 -5.42 -23.03
N GLU A 105 38.45 -4.72 -22.55
CA GLU A 105 39.58 -5.25 -21.80
C GLU A 105 39.19 -5.81 -20.42
N ASP A 106 38.23 -5.18 -19.72
CA ASP A 106 37.73 -5.64 -18.42
C ASP A 106 36.98 -6.98 -18.52
N LEU A 107 36.42 -7.30 -19.69
CA LEU A 107 35.75 -8.57 -19.99
C LEU A 107 36.71 -9.63 -20.55
N GLY A 108 38.01 -9.33 -20.58
CA GLY A 108 39.06 -10.24 -21.07
C GLY A 108 39.22 -10.26 -22.59
N PHE A 109 38.58 -9.35 -23.33
CA PHE A 109 38.75 -9.21 -24.77
C PHE A 109 39.83 -8.17 -25.08
N ARG A 110 40.80 -8.54 -25.91
CA ARG A 110 41.82 -7.60 -26.40
C ARG A 110 41.47 -7.19 -27.82
N GLU A 111 41.92 -6.01 -28.25
CA GLU A 111 41.73 -5.52 -29.63
C GLU A 111 42.22 -6.52 -30.70
N ASP A 112 43.10 -7.45 -30.32
CA ASP A 112 43.68 -8.49 -31.17
C ASP A 112 42.81 -9.76 -31.32
N ASP A 113 41.63 -9.82 -30.71
CA ASP A 113 40.73 -10.97 -30.79
C ASP A 113 40.05 -11.04 -32.16
N ARG A 114 40.71 -11.74 -33.07
CA ARG A 114 40.31 -12.05 -34.46
C ARG A 114 38.90 -12.65 -34.62
N PHE A 115 38.22 -13.00 -33.53
CA PHE A 115 36.85 -13.51 -33.53
C PHE A 115 35.81 -12.47 -33.97
N LEU A 116 36.04 -11.17 -33.70
CA LEU A 116 35.08 -10.12 -34.07
C LEU A 116 35.12 -9.74 -35.55
N HIS A 117 36.22 -10.02 -36.25
CA HIS A 117 36.37 -9.63 -37.66
C HIS A 117 35.45 -10.41 -38.61
N ASN A 118 35.05 -11.64 -38.25
CA ASN A 118 34.21 -12.49 -39.10
C ASN A 118 32.71 -12.21 -39.02
N PHE A 119 32.23 -11.51 -37.97
CA PHE A 119 30.79 -11.27 -37.81
C PHE A 119 30.27 -10.06 -38.59
N MET A 120 31.13 -9.10 -38.97
CA MET A 120 30.72 -7.86 -39.65
C MET A 120 31.09 -7.78 -41.14
N ASN A 121 31.71 -8.82 -41.73
CA ASN A 121 32.14 -8.82 -43.13
C ASN A 121 31.43 -9.88 -43.99
N ALA A 122 30.20 -10.25 -43.64
CA ALA A 122 29.30 -10.98 -44.54
C ALA A 122 28.46 -9.99 -45.34
N ASN A 123 29.10 -9.30 -46.29
CA ASN A 123 28.40 -8.57 -47.34
C ASN A 123 29.00 -8.99 -48.68
N ASP A 124 28.71 -10.23 -49.10
CA ASP A 124 28.92 -10.64 -50.49
C ASP A 124 27.59 -10.50 -51.23
N SER A 125 27.61 -9.60 -52.20
CA SER A 125 26.48 -9.26 -53.06
C SER A 125 26.56 -10.18 -54.27
N ALA A 126 25.60 -11.08 -54.45
CA ALA A 126 25.49 -11.85 -55.69
C ALA A 126 24.12 -11.57 -56.33
N ASP A 127 24.11 -10.66 -57.30
CA ASP A 127 23.09 -10.58 -58.34
C ASP A 127 23.73 -10.97 -59.68
N SER A 128 23.28 -12.10 -60.24
CA SER A 128 23.28 -12.48 -61.67
C SER A 128 22.45 -13.75 -61.85
#